data_AF-A0A699XSX3-F1
#
_entry.id   AF-A0A699XSX3-F1
#
_cell.length_a   1.000
_cell.length_b   1.000
_cell.length_c   1.000
_cell.angle_alpha   90.00
_cell.angle_beta   90.00
_cell.angle_gamma   90.00
#
_symmetry.space_group_name_H-M   'P 1'
#
loop_
_entity.id
_entity.type
_entity.pdbx_description
1 polymer ?
#
loop_
_entity_poly.entity_id
_entity_poly.type
_entity_poly.pdbx_seq_one_letter_code
_entity_poly.pdbx_strand_id
1 'polypeptide(L)' 'EEPKAILDRQDRVTRNKTILFVKILWRNDPEREATWETEESIRTSYPHFLP' A
#
# COMPACT_ATOMS: atom_id res chain seq x y z
N GLU A 1 6.50 10.35 4.57
CA GLU A 1 6.25 10.82 3.18
C GLU A 1 4.74 10.85 2.87
N GLU A 2 4.33 11.49 1.77
CA GLU A 2 2.97 11.38 1.23
C GLU A 2 2.91 10.26 0.17
N PRO A 3 1.90 9.38 0.21
CA PRO A 3 1.74 8.37 -0.82
C PRO A 3 1.31 9.05 -2.13
N LYS A 4 2.06 8.82 -3.21
CA LYS A 4 1.86 9.41 -4.53
C LYS A 4 0.90 8.59 -5.37
N ALA A 5 1.13 7.28 -5.45
CA ALA A 5 0.34 6.36 -6.25
C ALA A 5 0.48 4.92 -5.75
N ILE A 6 -0.55 4.12 -5.98
CA ILE A 6 -0.48 2.67 -5.81
C ILE A 6 0.02 2.10 -7.13
N LEU A 7 1.20 1.48 -7.10
CA LEU A 7 1.81 0.85 -8.27
C LEU A 7 1.25 -0.55 -8.51
N ASP A 8 0.93 -1.28 -7.44
CA ASP A 8 0.50 -2.66 -7.52
C ASP A 8 -0.38 -3.03 -6.32
N ARG A 9 -1.19 -4.07 -6.46
CA ARG A 9 -2.01 -4.63 -5.39
C ARG A 9 -1.91 -6.14 -5.43
N GLN A 10 -1.56 -6.74 -4.31
CA GLN A 10 -1.41 -8.17 -4.16
C GLN A 10 -2.26 -8.65 -3.00
N ASP A 11 -3.21 -9.53 -3.28
CA ASP A 11 -3.91 -10.28 -2.24
C ASP A 11 -3.05 -11.45 -1.76
N ARG A 12 -2.88 -11.52 -0.44
CA ARG A 12 -2.24 -12.64 0.21
C ARG A 12 -3.24 -13.34 1.10
N VAL A 13 -3.80 -14.41 0.57
CA VAL A 13 -4.67 -15.31 1.32
C VAL A 13 -3.81 -16.14 2.27
N THR A 14 -3.94 -15.86 3.56
CA THR A 14 -3.39 -16.70 4.63
C THR A 14 -4.47 -17.66 5.13
N ARG A 15 -4.06 -18.69 5.88
CA ARG A 15 -4.92 -19.80 6.31
C ARG A 15 -6.26 -19.37 6.94
N ASN A 16 -6.31 -18.19 7.56
CA ASN A 16 -7.49 -17.70 8.29
C ASN A 16 -7.95 -16.29 7.87
N LYS A 17 -7.25 -15.59 6.96
CA LYS A 17 -7.59 -14.23 6.53
C LYS A 17 -6.93 -13.85 5.20
N THR A 18 -7.60 -13.00 4.44
CA THR A 18 -7.03 -12.35 3.25
C THR A 18 -6.41 -11.02 3.65
N ILE A 19 -5.10 -10.89 3.49
CA ILE A 19 -4.37 -9.63 3.71
C ILE A 19 -4.10 -9.02 2.34
N LEU A 20 -4.56 -7.80 2.11
CA LEU A 20 -4.26 -7.04 0.91
C LEU A 20 -2.96 -6.25 1.13
N PHE A 21 -1.98 -6.46 0.26
CA PHE A 21 -0.77 -5.66 0.16
C PHE A 21 -0.90 -4.72 -1.02
N VAL A 22 -0.53 -3.46 -0.82
CA VAL A 22 -0.51 -2.43 -1.84
C VAL A 22 0.91 -1.90 -1.94
N LYS A 23 1.45 -1.87 -3.16
CA LYS A 23 2.75 -1.27 -3.43
C LYS A 23 2.56 0.23 -3.58
N ILE A 24 3.14 1.01 -2.68
CA ILE A 24 2.99 2.47 -2.66
C ILE A 24 4.27 3.13 -3.12
N LEU A 25 4.11 3.98 -4.12
CA LEU A 25 5.10 4.97 -4.49
C LEU A 25 4.94 6.18 -3.58
N TRP A 26 5.99 6.54 -2.86
CA TRP A 26 6.03 7.76 -2.07
C TRP A 26 6.38 8.96 -2.94
N ARG A 27 5.85 10.14 -2.62
CA ARG A 27 6.06 11.35 -3.40
C ARG A 27 7.52 11.83 -3.38
N ASN A 28 8.25 11.49 -2.32
CA ASN A 28 9.61 11.92 -2.10
C ASN A 28 10.66 10.94 -2.64
N ASP A 29 10.23 9.74 -3.05
CA ASP A 29 11.12 8.64 -3.41
C ASP A 29 11.00 8.29 -4.90
N PRO A 30 12.11 7.87 -5.54
CA PRO A 30 12.07 7.36 -6.89
C PRO A 30 11.24 6.07 -6.97
N GLU A 31 10.66 5.78 -8.14
CA GLU A 31 9.80 4.60 -8.37
C GLU A 31 10.40 3.24 -7.98
N ARG A 32 11.74 3.18 -7.90
CA ARG A 32 12.47 1.99 -7.44
C ARG A 32 12.35 1.73 -5.93
N GLU A 33 12.05 2.74 -5.14
CA GLU A 33 11.95 2.67 -3.67
C GLU A 33 10.50 2.52 -3.17
N ALA A 34 9.56 2.23 -4.07
CA ALA A 34 8.19 1.94 -3.69
C ALA A 34 8.11 0.74 -2.73
N THR A 35 7.47 0.95 -1.57
CA THR A 35 7.37 -0.03 -0.50
C THR A 35 6.07 -0.82 -0.59
N TRP A 36 6.07 -2.03 -0.03
CA TRP A 36 4.87 -2.84 0.10
C TRP A 36 4.27 -2.63 1.48
N GLU A 37 3.07 -2.04 1.52
CA GLU A 37 2.32 -1.79 2.74
C GLU A 37 1.03 -2.59 2.74
N THR A 38 0.45 -2.88 3.90
CA THR A 38 -0.88 -3.50 3.95
C THR A 38 -1.95 -2.44 3.70
N GLU A 39 -3.02 -2.82 2.99
CA GLU A 39 -4.15 -1.93 2.75
C GLU A 39 -4.74 -1.43 4.07
N GLU A 40 -4.80 -2.27 5.10
CA GLU A 40 -5.24 -1.87 6.45
C GLU A 40 -4.36 -0.79 7.07
N SER A 41 -3.03 -0.89 6.93
CA SER A 41 -2.07 0.14 7.40
C SER A 41 -2.33 1.46 6.70
N ILE A 42 -2.48 1.43 5.38
CA ILE A 42 -2.69 2.61 4.56
C ILE A 42 -4.06 3.21 4.77
N ARG A 43 -5.08 2.39 5.02
CA ARG A 43 -6.42 2.87 5.36
C ARG A 43 -6.46 3.54 6.72
N THR A 44 -5.59 3.11 7.65
CA THR A 44 -5.49 3.70 8.98
C THR A 44 -4.65 4.98 8.97
N SER A 45 -3.49 4.95 8.32
CA SER A 45 -2.55 6.09 8.26
C SER A 45 -2.96 7.14 7.24
N TYR A 46 -3.52 6.72 6.11
CA TYR A 46 -3.92 7.54 4.96
C TYR A 46 -5.34 7.17 4.47
N PRO A 47 -6.38 7.34 5.31
CA PRO A 47 -7.76 6.97 4.97
C PRO A 47 -8.29 7.65 3.71
N HIS A 48 -7.74 8.80 3.32
CA HIS A 48 -8.11 9.55 2.11
C HIS A 48 -7.36 9.11 0.84
N PHE A 49 -6.35 8.25 0.98
CA PHE A 49 -5.53 7.82 -0.15
C PHE A 49 -6.09 6.56 -0.83
N LEU A 50 -6.75 5.70 -0.07
CA LEU A 50 -7.50 4.57 -0.62
C LEU A 50 -8.93 5.03 -0.97
N PRO A 51 -9.41 4.73 -2.18
CA PRO A 51 -10.78 5.07 -2.61
C PRO A 51 -11.86 4.26 -1.87
#